data_AF-A0AA88SNI9-F1
#
_entry.id   AF-A0AA88SNI9-F1
#
_cell.length_a   1.000
_cell.length_b   1.000
_cell.length_c   1.000
_cell.angle_alpha   90.00
_cell.angle_beta   90.00
_cell.angle_gamma   90.00
#
_symmetry.space_group_name_H-M   'P 1'
#
loop_
_entity.id
_entity.type
_entity.pdbx_description
1 polymer ?
#
loop_
_entity_poly.entity_id
_entity_poly.type
_entity_poly.pdbx_seq_one_letter_code
_entity_poly.pdbx_strand_id
1 'polypeptide(L)'
;MSKRKAPQESLNEGITDFLVELANYEKNVNRAIHKYNAYRKAASTIAKYPHKIRSGEEAKKLDGVGAKIAEKIDEFLQTGKLRKLEKIRNDDTSSSINFLTRVTGIGPAAARKFFEEGVKTLDDLKKIEHKLNHHQQIGLKYFEEFEKRIPRAEMEQMEALILGELKKIDTEYIGTICGSYRRGAASSGDIDILLTHPDYTSQTPKQPKLLHAVVDHLESINFVTDTLSKGDTKFMGVCQLQQSDEDDAEYLHRRIDIRLIPKDQYYCGVLYFTGSDIFNKNMRAHAVEKGFTLNEYTIRPLGITGMAGEPLLVDSERDIFEYIQYKYREPKDRSDIRDTRRATMSDRKAVIKNADMSEDMQQDAVECATQALEKYNIEKDIAAYIKKEFDKKYNPTWHCIVGRNFGSYVTHETKHFIYFYLGQVAILLFKSG
;
A
#
# COMPACT_ATOMS: atom_id res chain seq x y z
N MET A 1 -21.77 15.86 -31.00
CA MET A 1 -22.40 15.64 -29.67
C MET A 1 -21.80 14.41 -29.01
N SER A 2 -20.84 14.58 -28.10
CA SER A 2 -20.27 13.46 -27.34
C SER A 2 -21.13 13.18 -26.11
N LYS A 3 -21.62 11.93 -25.96
CA LYS A 3 -22.41 11.53 -24.78
C LYS A 3 -21.48 11.52 -23.56
N ARG A 4 -21.62 12.51 -22.67
CA ARG A 4 -21.01 12.49 -21.33
C ARG A 4 -21.40 11.16 -20.67
N LYS A 5 -20.43 10.29 -20.37
CA LYS A 5 -20.68 9.15 -19.49
C LYS A 5 -21.06 9.71 -18.13
N ALA A 6 -22.22 9.33 -17.61
CA ALA A 6 -22.56 9.56 -16.21
C ALA A 6 -21.48 8.95 -15.30
N PRO A 7 -21.24 9.51 -14.10
CA PRO A 7 -20.39 8.87 -13.11
C PRO A 7 -20.91 7.44 -12.88
N GLN A 8 -20.03 6.46 -13.06
CA GLN A 8 -20.39 5.06 -12.96
C GLN A 8 -20.50 4.70 -11.47
N GLU A 9 -21.72 4.68 -10.92
CA GLU A 9 -22.00 4.10 -9.60
C GLU A 9 -21.28 2.76 -9.46
N SER A 10 -20.63 2.55 -8.31
CA SER A 10 -19.88 1.33 -8.10
C SER A 10 -20.87 0.19 -7.89
N LEU A 11 -20.87 -0.80 -8.80
CA LEU A 11 -21.78 -1.96 -8.77
C LEU A 11 -21.80 -2.73 -7.44
N ASN A 12 -20.80 -2.51 -6.58
CA ASN A 12 -20.60 -3.16 -5.30
C ASN A 12 -20.21 -2.15 -4.18
N GLU A 13 -20.61 -0.89 -4.29
CA GLU A 13 -20.19 0.23 -3.41
C GLU A 13 -20.31 -0.12 -1.92
N GLY A 14 -21.51 -0.51 -1.46
CA GLY A 14 -21.74 -0.87 -0.06
C GLY A 14 -20.87 -2.05 0.44
N ILE A 15 -20.45 -2.96 -0.45
CA ILE A 15 -19.49 -4.01 -0.09
C ILE A 15 -18.10 -3.41 0.10
N THR A 16 -17.65 -2.54 -0.81
CA THR A 16 -16.34 -1.89 -0.69
C THR A 16 -16.26 -0.96 0.50
N ASP A 17 -17.33 -0.24 0.83
CA ASP A 17 -17.37 0.70 1.93
C ASP A 17 -17.21 -0.01 3.28
N PHE A 18 -17.96 -1.08 3.51
CA PHE A 18 -17.83 -1.85 4.76
C PHE A 18 -16.44 -2.50 4.88
N LEU A 19 -15.83 -2.90 3.76
CA LEU A 19 -14.47 -3.44 3.76
C LEU A 19 -13.42 -2.35 4.03
N VAL A 20 -13.61 -1.12 3.53
CA VAL A 20 -12.75 0.03 3.86
C VAL A 20 -12.91 0.43 5.33
N GLU A 21 -14.13 0.43 5.87
CA GLU A 21 -14.39 0.69 7.29
C GLU A 21 -13.73 -0.37 8.19
N LEU A 22 -13.87 -1.66 7.85
CA LEU A 22 -13.15 -2.74 8.53
C LEU A 22 -11.62 -2.61 8.41
N ALA A 23 -11.10 -2.19 7.26
CA ALA A 23 -9.67 -1.93 7.10
C ALA A 23 -9.21 -0.85 8.08
N ASN A 24 -9.88 0.30 8.08
CA ASN A 24 -9.57 1.44 8.95
C ASN A 24 -9.64 1.05 10.43
N TYR A 25 -10.67 0.31 10.85
CA TYR A 25 -10.76 -0.24 12.20
C TYR A 25 -9.56 -1.14 12.56
N GLU A 26 -9.17 -2.09 11.69
CA GLU A 26 -8.04 -2.96 11.99
C GLU A 26 -6.70 -2.19 12.01
N LYS A 27 -6.55 -1.11 11.22
CA LYS A 27 -5.38 -0.21 11.25
C LYS A 27 -5.33 0.63 12.52
N ASN A 28 -6.44 1.29 12.86
CA ASN A 28 -6.48 2.37 13.84
C ASN A 28 -6.71 1.84 15.27
N VAL A 29 -7.61 0.88 15.44
CA VAL A 29 -7.97 0.34 16.76
C VAL A 29 -7.10 -0.86 17.11
N ASN A 30 -7.06 -1.87 16.23
CA ASN A 30 -6.33 -3.13 16.47
C ASN A 30 -4.83 -3.07 16.09
N ARG A 31 -4.37 -2.01 15.40
CA ARG A 31 -2.98 -1.84 14.92
C ARG A 31 -2.48 -3.01 14.04
N ALA A 32 -3.39 -3.75 13.42
CA ALA A 32 -3.14 -4.96 12.64
C ALA A 32 -2.95 -4.66 11.15
N ILE A 33 -1.79 -4.11 10.78
CA ILE A 33 -1.49 -3.62 9.42
C ILE A 33 -1.70 -4.67 8.30
N HIS A 34 -1.44 -5.95 8.58
CA HIS A 34 -1.67 -7.03 7.62
C HIS A 34 -3.16 -7.22 7.30
N LYS A 35 -4.05 -7.07 8.28
CA LYS A 35 -5.50 -7.14 8.07
C LYS A 35 -6.02 -5.89 7.35
N TYR A 36 -5.51 -4.70 7.68
CA TYR A 36 -5.79 -3.47 6.93
C TYR A 36 -5.48 -3.65 5.44
N ASN A 37 -4.28 -4.15 5.11
CA ASN A 37 -3.88 -4.41 3.72
C ASN A 37 -4.75 -5.50 3.07
N ALA A 38 -5.14 -6.56 3.80
CA ALA A 38 -6.02 -7.60 3.27
C ALA A 38 -7.43 -7.08 2.94
N TYR A 39 -8.05 -6.30 3.85
CA TYR A 39 -9.36 -5.68 3.57
C TYR A 39 -9.27 -4.63 2.46
N ARG A 40 -8.21 -3.82 2.40
CA ARG A 40 -7.94 -2.90 1.27
C ARG A 40 -7.76 -3.65 -0.05
N LYS A 41 -7.11 -4.81 -0.07
CA LYS A 41 -6.99 -5.67 -1.26
C LYS A 41 -8.36 -6.21 -1.68
N ALA A 42 -9.17 -6.73 -0.75
CA ALA A 42 -10.51 -7.21 -1.07
C ALA A 42 -11.44 -6.10 -1.57
N ALA A 43 -11.42 -4.92 -0.93
CA ALA A 43 -12.14 -3.72 -1.35
C ALA A 43 -11.62 -3.11 -2.66
N SER A 44 -10.40 -3.48 -3.06
CA SER A 44 -9.85 -3.21 -4.38
C SER A 44 -10.48 -4.18 -5.39
N THR A 45 -10.34 -5.50 -5.20
CA THR A 45 -10.81 -6.48 -6.19
C THR A 45 -12.35 -6.49 -6.35
N ILE A 46 -13.11 -6.14 -5.30
CA ILE A 46 -14.56 -5.86 -5.32
C ILE A 46 -14.78 -4.37 -5.64
N ALA A 47 -15.90 -3.98 -6.28
CA ALA A 47 -16.06 -2.76 -7.13
C ALA A 47 -15.12 -2.75 -8.35
N LYS A 48 -13.89 -3.15 -8.09
CA LYS A 48 -12.96 -3.84 -8.97
C LYS A 48 -13.51 -5.01 -9.83
N TYR A 49 -14.76 -5.44 -9.62
CA TYR A 49 -15.43 -6.53 -10.33
C TYR A 49 -16.53 -5.99 -11.28
N PRO A 50 -16.64 -6.44 -12.55
CA PRO A 50 -17.54 -5.84 -13.56
C PRO A 50 -19.01 -6.25 -13.42
N HIS A 51 -19.36 -7.06 -12.43
CA HIS A 51 -20.73 -7.50 -12.14
C HIS A 51 -21.10 -7.15 -10.70
N LYS A 52 -22.40 -7.16 -10.39
CA LYS A 52 -22.90 -7.05 -9.01
C LYS A 52 -22.79 -8.42 -8.34
N ILE A 53 -22.04 -8.51 -7.26
CA ILE A 53 -21.83 -9.73 -6.47
C ILE A 53 -23.14 -10.16 -5.82
N ARG A 54 -23.42 -11.46 -5.87
CA ARG A 54 -24.65 -12.09 -5.35
C ARG A 54 -24.42 -13.04 -4.17
N SER A 55 -23.18 -13.41 -3.88
CA SER A 55 -22.82 -14.24 -2.72
C SER A 55 -21.34 -14.09 -2.34
N GLY A 56 -21.00 -14.48 -1.13
CA GLY A 56 -19.62 -14.62 -0.67
C GLY A 56 -18.83 -15.64 -1.49
N GLU A 57 -19.43 -16.78 -1.88
CA GLU A 57 -18.77 -17.78 -2.74
C GLU A 57 -18.52 -17.29 -4.18
N GLU A 58 -19.30 -16.33 -4.69
CA GLU A 58 -18.92 -15.60 -5.91
C GLU A 58 -17.71 -14.70 -5.66
N ALA A 59 -17.75 -13.89 -4.59
CA ALA A 59 -16.68 -12.97 -4.25
C ALA A 59 -15.35 -13.67 -3.94
N LYS A 60 -15.38 -14.85 -3.32
CA LYS A 60 -14.24 -15.68 -2.92
C LYS A 60 -13.39 -16.18 -4.09
N LYS A 61 -13.93 -16.13 -5.32
CA LYS A 61 -13.18 -16.41 -6.56
C LYS A 61 -12.26 -15.25 -6.97
N LEU A 62 -12.38 -14.10 -6.31
CA LEU A 62 -11.58 -12.90 -6.56
C LEU A 62 -10.34 -12.89 -5.67
N ASP A 63 -9.19 -12.60 -6.27
CA ASP A 63 -7.91 -12.50 -5.55
C ASP A 63 -7.99 -11.48 -4.39
N GLY A 64 -7.59 -11.90 -3.20
CA GLY A 64 -7.69 -11.13 -1.95
C GLY A 64 -8.96 -11.38 -1.12
N VAL A 65 -9.96 -12.11 -1.64
CA VAL A 65 -11.20 -12.41 -0.91
C VAL A 65 -11.15 -13.82 -0.31
N GLY A 66 -10.67 -13.93 0.94
CA GLY A 66 -10.69 -15.20 1.69
C GLY A 66 -12.06 -15.53 2.29
N ALA A 67 -12.23 -16.76 2.79
CA ALA A 67 -13.48 -17.25 3.40
C ALA A 67 -14.09 -16.29 4.44
N LYS A 68 -13.27 -15.75 5.35
CA LYS A 68 -13.73 -14.77 6.37
C LYS A 68 -14.23 -13.45 5.80
N ILE A 69 -13.93 -13.12 4.54
CA ILE A 69 -14.46 -11.95 3.84
C ILE A 69 -15.74 -12.35 3.10
N ALA A 70 -15.75 -13.51 2.44
CA ALA A 70 -16.95 -14.10 1.84
C ALA A 70 -18.12 -14.18 2.83
N GLU A 71 -17.91 -14.74 4.03
CA GLU A 71 -18.90 -14.78 5.13
C GLU A 71 -19.52 -13.41 5.45
N LYS A 72 -18.73 -12.33 5.38
CA LYS A 72 -19.19 -10.96 5.68
C LYS A 72 -19.96 -10.36 4.51
N ILE A 73 -19.61 -10.74 3.30
CA ILE A 73 -20.35 -10.37 2.09
C ILE A 73 -21.71 -11.06 2.11
N ASP A 74 -21.80 -12.34 2.50
CA ASP A 74 -23.09 -13.03 2.68
C ASP A 74 -23.94 -12.38 3.78
N GLU A 75 -23.37 -12.08 4.95
CA GLU A 75 -24.09 -11.36 6.02
C GLU A 75 -24.59 -9.99 5.55
N PHE A 76 -23.77 -9.24 4.82
CA PHE A 76 -24.12 -7.93 4.28
C PHE A 76 -25.20 -8.00 3.18
N LEU A 77 -25.11 -8.96 2.27
CA LEU A 77 -26.10 -9.16 1.21
C LEU A 77 -27.46 -9.63 1.75
N GLN A 78 -27.47 -10.39 2.84
CA GLN A 78 -28.70 -10.87 3.50
C GLN A 78 -29.38 -9.79 4.36
N THR A 79 -28.60 -8.93 5.03
CA THR A 79 -29.12 -8.03 6.08
C THR A 79 -28.98 -6.53 5.77
N GLY A 80 -28.25 -6.16 4.72
CA GLY A 80 -27.86 -4.78 4.42
C GLY A 80 -26.84 -4.19 5.40
N LYS A 81 -26.35 -4.96 6.37
CA LYS A 81 -25.52 -4.50 7.49
C LYS A 81 -24.46 -5.55 7.86
N LEU A 82 -23.56 -5.22 8.78
CA LEU A 82 -22.62 -6.19 9.35
C LEU A 82 -22.56 -6.02 10.87
N ARG A 83 -22.96 -7.04 11.63
CA ARG A 83 -23.03 -7.00 13.11
C ARG A 83 -21.70 -6.64 13.76
N LYS A 84 -20.57 -7.04 13.14
CA LYS A 84 -19.23 -6.62 13.61
C LYS A 84 -19.06 -5.10 13.52
N LEU A 85 -19.50 -4.45 12.43
CA LEU A 85 -19.40 -2.99 12.28
C LEU A 85 -20.39 -2.27 13.19
N GLU A 86 -21.63 -2.74 13.32
CA GLU A 86 -22.57 -2.14 14.28
C GLU A 86 -22.01 -2.17 15.72
N LYS A 87 -21.34 -3.27 16.12
CA LYS A 87 -20.63 -3.34 17.42
C LYS A 87 -19.43 -2.40 17.52
N ILE A 88 -18.70 -2.16 16.43
CA ILE A 88 -17.55 -1.24 16.38
C ILE A 88 -18.02 0.22 16.45
N ARG A 89 -19.12 0.56 15.77
CA ARG A 89 -19.74 1.89 15.75
C ARG A 89 -20.29 2.27 17.14
N ASN A 90 -20.82 1.27 17.85
CA ASN A 90 -21.35 1.41 19.22
C ASN A 90 -20.27 1.27 20.32
N ASP A 91 -18.99 1.13 19.96
CA ASP A 91 -17.88 1.21 20.93
C ASP A 91 -17.22 2.59 20.87
N ASP A 92 -17.50 3.39 21.90
CA ASP A 92 -16.90 4.71 22.18
C ASP A 92 -15.39 4.77 21.95
N THR A 93 -14.67 3.70 22.28
CA THR A 93 -13.21 3.60 22.11
C THR A 93 -12.84 3.59 20.63
N SER A 94 -13.56 2.77 19.86
CA SER A 94 -13.31 2.56 18.44
C SER A 94 -13.75 3.75 17.60
N SER A 95 -14.89 4.38 17.92
CA SER A 95 -15.35 5.58 17.23
C SER A 95 -14.40 6.76 17.47
N SER A 96 -14.02 7.01 18.73
CA SER A 96 -13.11 8.10 19.09
C SER A 96 -11.71 7.92 18.50
N ILE A 97 -11.11 6.72 18.58
CA ILE A 97 -9.79 6.47 18.00
C ILE A 97 -9.81 6.65 16.48
N ASN A 98 -10.83 6.14 15.78
CA ASN A 98 -10.97 6.35 14.34
C ASN A 98 -11.12 7.83 13.99
N PHE A 99 -11.93 8.57 14.76
CA PHE A 99 -12.13 10.01 14.58
C PHE A 99 -10.82 10.79 14.73
N LEU A 100 -10.10 10.61 15.83
CA LEU A 100 -8.84 11.30 16.09
C LEU A 100 -7.77 11.01 15.04
N THR A 101 -7.73 9.79 14.47
CA THR A 101 -6.78 9.46 13.37
C THR A 101 -7.08 10.13 12.02
N ARG A 102 -8.18 10.88 11.87
CA ARG A 102 -8.43 11.74 10.69
C ARG A 102 -7.57 13.01 10.73
N VAL A 103 -7.20 13.48 11.92
CA VAL A 103 -6.28 14.61 12.11
C VAL A 103 -4.88 14.20 11.66
N THR A 104 -4.32 14.88 10.65
CA THR A 104 -2.98 14.55 10.17
C THR A 104 -1.93 14.76 11.28
N GLY A 105 -0.99 13.83 11.39
CA GLY A 105 -0.04 13.75 12.52
C GLY A 105 -0.53 12.94 13.73
N ILE A 106 -1.83 12.64 13.84
CA ILE A 106 -2.37 11.74 14.89
C ILE A 106 -2.43 10.30 14.36
N GLY A 107 -1.38 9.52 14.66
CA GLY A 107 -1.36 8.08 14.39
C GLY A 107 -2.15 7.24 15.42
N PRO A 108 -2.40 5.95 15.16
CA PRO A 108 -3.16 5.05 16.04
C PRO A 108 -2.70 5.01 17.50
N ALA A 109 -1.39 5.16 17.76
CA ALA A 109 -0.84 5.20 19.11
C ALA A 109 -1.15 6.53 19.83
N ALA A 110 -1.09 7.66 19.12
CA ALA A 110 -1.44 8.97 19.68
C ALA A 110 -2.95 9.09 19.93
N ALA A 111 -3.78 8.66 18.98
CA ALA A 111 -5.23 8.62 19.13
C ALA A 111 -5.68 7.82 20.37
N ARG A 112 -5.07 6.63 20.59
CA ARG A 112 -5.32 5.82 21.79
C ARG A 112 -4.90 6.53 23.07
N LYS A 113 -3.71 7.12 23.12
CA LYS A 113 -3.22 7.89 24.27
C LYS A 113 -4.17 9.07 24.59
N PHE A 114 -4.58 9.83 23.58
CA PHE A 114 -5.50 10.96 23.77
C PHE A 114 -6.87 10.49 24.27
N PHE A 115 -7.40 9.38 23.75
CA PHE A 115 -8.63 8.78 24.28
C PHE A 115 -8.51 8.35 25.76
N GLU A 116 -7.37 7.77 26.14
CA GLU A 116 -7.07 7.39 27.53
C GLU A 116 -6.92 8.63 28.45
N GLU A 117 -6.50 9.78 27.90
CA GLU A 117 -6.55 11.10 28.56
C GLU A 117 -7.93 11.80 28.50
N GLY A 118 -8.97 11.13 27.99
CA GLY A 118 -10.35 11.63 27.93
C GLY A 118 -10.71 12.48 26.71
N VAL A 119 -9.79 12.68 25.76
CA VAL A 119 -9.99 13.45 24.54
C VAL A 119 -10.75 12.60 23.51
N LYS A 120 -11.95 13.03 23.09
CA LYS A 120 -12.77 12.30 22.11
C LYS A 120 -13.17 13.15 20.89
N THR A 121 -13.18 14.48 21.02
CA THR A 121 -13.68 15.41 20.01
C THR A 121 -12.60 16.40 19.52
N LEU A 122 -12.89 17.16 18.45
CA LEU A 122 -12.03 18.26 18.00
C LEU A 122 -11.91 19.37 19.06
N ASP A 123 -12.99 19.65 19.80
CA ASP A 123 -12.95 20.69 20.84
C ASP A 123 -12.14 20.23 22.05
N ASP A 124 -12.05 18.93 22.32
CA ASP A 124 -11.11 18.40 23.31
C ASP A 124 -9.67 18.52 22.85
N LEU A 125 -9.39 18.27 21.56
CA LEU A 125 -8.06 18.51 20.97
C LEU A 125 -7.66 19.98 21.05
N LYS A 126 -8.57 20.93 20.78
CA LYS A 126 -8.33 22.38 20.94
C LYS A 126 -7.97 22.74 22.39
N LYS A 127 -8.66 22.17 23.39
CA LYS A 127 -8.34 22.39 24.82
C LYS A 127 -6.94 21.87 25.20
N ILE A 128 -6.42 20.86 24.49
CA ILE A 128 -5.09 20.29 24.73
C ILE A 128 -4.06 20.64 23.63
N GLU A 129 -4.26 21.72 22.88
CA GLU A 129 -3.39 22.09 21.75
C GLU A 129 -1.90 22.21 22.15
N HIS A 130 -1.62 22.65 23.38
CA HIS A 130 -0.29 22.71 23.99
C HIS A 130 0.39 21.34 24.21
N LYS A 131 -0.36 20.23 24.19
CA LYS A 131 0.16 18.85 24.24
C LYS A 131 0.40 18.25 22.85
N LEU A 132 -0.15 18.86 21.81
CA LEU A 132 0.00 18.40 20.43
C LEU A 132 1.39 18.79 19.92
N ASN A 133 1.98 17.94 19.08
CA ASN A 133 3.19 18.35 18.35
C ASN A 133 2.83 19.26 17.16
N HIS A 134 3.82 19.95 16.61
CA HIS A 134 3.67 20.91 15.50
C HIS A 134 2.83 20.39 14.31
N HIS A 135 3.08 19.15 13.86
CA HIS A 135 2.29 18.51 12.79
C HIS A 135 0.83 18.33 13.22
N GLN A 136 0.58 17.87 14.44
CA GLN A 136 -0.76 17.67 14.98
C GLN A 136 -1.52 19.00 15.19
N GLN A 137 -0.82 20.09 15.53
CA GLN A 137 -1.41 21.43 15.65
C GLN A 137 -1.89 21.94 14.28
N ILE A 138 -1.04 21.89 13.25
CA ILE A 138 -1.44 22.25 11.87
C ILE A 138 -2.53 21.31 11.34
N GLY A 139 -2.46 20.02 11.68
CA GLY A 139 -3.48 19.04 11.32
C GLY A 139 -4.84 19.28 11.98
N LEU A 140 -4.87 19.90 13.17
CA LEU A 140 -6.08 20.35 13.84
C LEU A 140 -6.60 21.67 13.24
N LYS A 141 -5.69 22.64 13.00
CA LYS A 141 -5.95 23.95 12.38
C LYS A 141 -6.74 23.82 11.07
N TYR A 142 -6.31 22.89 10.20
CA TYR A 142 -6.88 22.70 8.86
C TYR A 142 -7.70 21.42 8.69
N PHE A 143 -8.23 20.85 9.78
CA PHE A 143 -8.93 19.56 9.77
C PHE A 143 -10.03 19.48 8.70
N GLU A 144 -10.92 20.48 8.65
CA GLU A 144 -12.06 20.51 7.72
C GLU A 144 -11.65 20.80 6.27
N GLU A 145 -10.51 21.45 6.05
CA GLU A 145 -10.00 21.78 4.72
C GLU A 145 -9.29 20.58 4.09
N PHE A 146 -8.51 19.83 4.88
CA PHE A 146 -7.79 18.63 4.42
C PHE A 146 -8.70 17.44 4.08
N GLU A 147 -9.96 17.44 4.54
CA GLU A 147 -10.95 16.45 4.11
C GLU A 147 -11.63 16.80 2.78
N LYS A 148 -11.52 18.06 2.33
CA LYS A 148 -12.12 18.52 1.06
C LYS A 148 -11.21 18.16 -0.11
N ARG A 149 -11.79 17.53 -1.12
CA ARG A 149 -11.12 17.18 -2.38
C ARG A 149 -10.69 18.43 -3.15
N ILE A 150 -9.56 18.33 -3.85
CA ILE A 150 -9.03 19.36 -4.75
C ILE A 150 -9.56 19.08 -6.17
N PRO A 151 -10.38 19.95 -6.80
CA PRO A 151 -10.81 19.79 -8.18
C PRO A 151 -9.62 19.80 -9.15
N ARG A 152 -9.76 19.14 -10.31
CA ARG A 152 -8.66 19.09 -11.29
C ARG A 152 -8.24 20.46 -11.82
N ALA A 153 -9.18 21.40 -12.00
CA ALA A 153 -8.85 22.76 -12.45
C ALA A 153 -7.95 23.51 -11.45
N GLU A 154 -8.20 23.34 -10.14
CA GLU A 154 -7.36 23.90 -9.07
C GLU A 154 -5.95 23.26 -9.07
N MET A 155 -5.86 21.95 -9.34
CA MET A 155 -4.58 21.28 -9.55
C MET A 155 -3.82 21.81 -10.78
N GLU A 156 -4.52 22.17 -11.86
CA GLU A 156 -3.93 22.73 -13.09
C GLU A 156 -3.42 24.17 -12.86
N GLN A 157 -4.12 24.98 -12.06
CA GLN A 157 -3.64 26.29 -11.59
C GLN A 157 -2.39 26.15 -10.71
N MET A 158 -2.40 25.26 -9.73
CA MET A 158 -1.23 25.00 -8.88
C MET A 158 -0.03 24.49 -9.68
N GLU A 159 -0.23 23.56 -10.62
CA GLU A 159 0.82 23.08 -11.52
C GLU A 159 1.45 24.24 -12.32
N ALA A 160 0.62 25.10 -12.92
CA ALA A 160 1.09 26.26 -13.68
C ALA A 160 1.91 27.24 -12.81
N LEU A 161 1.46 27.53 -11.59
CA LEU A 161 2.19 28.35 -10.63
C LEU A 161 3.54 27.71 -10.29
N ILE A 162 3.53 26.47 -9.76
CA ILE A 162 4.74 25.79 -9.29
C ILE A 162 5.79 25.67 -10.41
N LEU A 163 5.40 25.21 -11.60
CA LEU A 163 6.33 25.06 -12.72
C LEU A 163 6.80 26.41 -13.30
N GLY A 164 6.04 27.49 -13.09
CA GLY A 164 6.46 28.85 -13.37
C GLY A 164 7.50 29.36 -12.37
N GLU A 165 7.27 29.14 -11.07
CA GLU A 165 8.19 29.56 -10.00
C GLU A 165 9.51 28.79 -10.01
N LEU A 166 9.49 27.47 -10.22
CA LEU A 166 10.72 26.66 -10.30
C LEU A 166 11.74 27.25 -11.30
N LYS A 167 11.27 27.70 -12.47
CA LYS A 167 12.11 28.32 -13.51
C LYS A 167 12.72 29.67 -13.11
N LYS A 168 12.14 30.38 -12.13
CA LYS A 168 12.71 31.63 -11.59
C LYS A 168 13.82 31.35 -10.57
N ILE A 169 13.77 30.20 -9.90
CA ILE A 169 14.79 29.76 -8.93
C ILE A 169 15.99 29.20 -9.70
N ASP A 170 15.75 28.21 -10.56
CA ASP A 170 16.73 27.70 -11.52
C ASP A 170 16.01 27.05 -12.71
N THR A 171 16.46 27.38 -13.93
CA THR A 171 15.95 26.78 -15.17
C THR A 171 16.26 25.29 -15.31
N GLU A 172 17.22 24.74 -14.56
CA GLU A 172 17.59 23.33 -14.59
C GLU A 172 16.72 22.43 -13.67
N TYR A 173 15.85 23.02 -12.84
CA TYR A 173 14.84 22.25 -12.09
C TYR A 173 13.81 21.62 -13.03
N ILE A 174 13.57 20.33 -12.83
CA ILE A 174 12.44 19.62 -13.44
C ILE A 174 11.49 19.19 -12.33
N GLY A 175 10.33 19.84 -12.27
CA GLY A 175 9.18 19.42 -11.46
C GLY A 175 8.21 18.56 -12.28
N THR A 176 7.66 17.51 -11.67
CA THR A 176 6.60 16.67 -12.23
C THR A 176 5.51 16.47 -11.18
N ILE A 177 4.30 16.98 -11.44
CA ILE A 177 3.15 16.71 -10.57
C ILE A 177 2.75 15.23 -10.73
N CYS A 178 2.67 14.52 -9.61
CA CYS A 178 2.53 13.07 -9.54
C CYS A 178 1.15 12.68 -8.98
N GLY A 179 1.08 11.71 -8.07
CA GLY A 179 -0.14 11.42 -7.31
C GLY A 179 -1.34 11.00 -8.14
N SER A 180 -2.54 11.27 -7.64
CA SER A 180 -3.79 11.08 -8.40
C SER A 180 -3.89 11.97 -9.63
N TYR A 181 -3.22 13.12 -9.64
CA TYR A 181 -3.24 14.06 -10.75
C TYR A 181 -2.63 13.47 -12.03
N ARG A 182 -1.41 12.89 -11.94
CA ARG A 182 -0.74 12.20 -13.05
C ARG A 182 -1.47 10.93 -13.50
N ARG A 183 -2.26 10.32 -12.60
CA ARG A 183 -3.19 9.22 -12.95
C ARG A 183 -4.52 9.71 -13.56
N GLY A 184 -4.63 10.98 -13.95
CA GLY A 184 -5.78 11.52 -14.66
C GLY A 184 -7.06 11.60 -13.83
N ALA A 185 -6.96 11.67 -12.50
CA ALA A 185 -8.15 11.82 -11.65
C ALA A 185 -8.81 13.20 -11.85
N ALA A 186 -10.15 13.24 -11.73
CA ALA A 186 -10.95 14.46 -11.79
C ALA A 186 -10.86 15.32 -10.51
N SER A 187 -10.28 14.76 -9.44
CA SER A 187 -9.88 15.47 -8.23
C SER A 187 -8.66 14.79 -7.60
N SER A 188 -7.94 15.50 -6.72
CA SER A 188 -6.87 14.99 -5.86
C SER A 188 -7.21 15.18 -4.37
N GLY A 189 -6.42 14.58 -3.47
CA GLY A 189 -6.51 14.85 -2.03
C GLY A 189 -5.49 15.91 -1.59
N ASP A 190 -4.35 15.87 -2.26
CA ASP A 190 -3.11 16.58 -2.02
C ASP A 190 -2.40 16.82 -3.37
N ILE A 191 -1.33 17.61 -3.35
CA ILE A 191 -0.43 17.83 -4.46
C ILE A 191 0.94 17.17 -4.20
N ASP A 192 1.24 16.15 -4.99
CA ASP A 192 2.49 15.39 -4.98
C ASP A 192 3.45 15.94 -6.05
N ILE A 193 4.65 16.37 -5.68
CA ILE A 193 5.60 17.03 -6.59
C ILE A 193 6.93 16.30 -6.58
N LEU A 194 7.25 15.57 -7.65
CA LEU A 194 8.59 15.03 -7.84
C LEU A 194 9.49 16.14 -8.40
N LEU A 195 10.66 16.34 -7.78
CA LEU A 195 11.65 17.33 -8.18
C LEU A 195 12.97 16.63 -8.54
N THR A 196 13.65 17.11 -9.58
CA THR A 196 15.04 16.72 -9.90
C THR A 196 15.86 17.95 -10.34
N HIS A 197 17.18 17.86 -10.20
CA HIS A 197 18.16 18.89 -10.57
C HIS A 197 19.47 18.19 -11.00
N PRO A 198 20.24 18.68 -11.99
CA PRO A 198 21.48 18.04 -12.43
C PRO A 198 22.54 17.89 -11.32
N ASP A 199 22.66 18.86 -10.41
CA ASP A 199 23.59 18.79 -9.27
C ASP A 199 23.27 17.72 -8.22
N TYR A 200 22.15 16.99 -8.38
CA TYR A 200 21.78 15.88 -7.51
C TYR A 200 21.53 14.61 -8.31
N THR A 201 22.51 13.70 -8.25
CA THR A 201 22.52 12.36 -8.82
C THR A 201 22.85 11.30 -7.77
N SER A 202 22.74 10.01 -8.11
CA SER A 202 23.07 8.91 -7.19
C SER A 202 24.53 8.88 -6.72
N GLN A 203 25.42 9.57 -7.46
CA GLN A 203 26.85 9.67 -7.15
C GLN A 203 27.20 10.91 -6.30
N THR A 204 26.33 11.92 -6.27
CA THR A 204 26.53 13.10 -5.42
C THR A 204 26.05 12.84 -3.99
N PRO A 205 26.69 13.44 -2.97
CA PRO A 205 26.10 13.51 -1.64
C PRO A 205 24.76 14.23 -1.69
N LYS A 206 23.95 14.10 -0.64
CA LYS A 206 22.69 14.84 -0.52
C LYS A 206 22.94 16.34 -0.67
N GLN A 207 22.00 17.02 -1.33
CA GLN A 207 22.02 18.45 -1.58
C GLN A 207 20.85 19.15 -0.84
N PRO A 208 20.92 19.37 0.49
CA PRO A 208 19.80 19.95 1.25
C PRO A 208 19.31 21.29 0.67
N LYS A 209 20.25 22.10 0.19
CA LYS A 209 19.97 23.44 -0.36
C LYS A 209 19.02 23.45 -1.54
N LEU A 210 18.98 22.40 -2.38
CA LEU A 210 18.14 22.39 -3.58
C LEU A 210 16.64 22.36 -3.20
N LEU A 211 16.24 21.40 -2.36
CA LEU A 211 14.85 21.35 -1.89
C LEU A 211 14.53 22.53 -0.97
N HIS A 212 15.48 22.97 -0.13
CA HIS A 212 15.26 24.13 0.73
C HIS A 212 14.99 25.40 -0.07
N ALA A 213 15.80 25.72 -1.10
CA ALA A 213 15.58 26.89 -1.95
C ALA A 213 14.20 26.89 -2.62
N VAL A 214 13.71 25.73 -3.08
CA VAL A 214 12.35 25.60 -3.63
C VAL A 214 11.28 25.87 -2.57
N VAL A 215 11.40 25.30 -1.37
CA VAL A 215 10.42 25.54 -0.30
C VAL A 215 10.48 26.98 0.19
N ASP A 216 11.68 27.52 0.44
CA ASP A 216 11.90 28.90 0.93
C ASP A 216 11.32 29.93 -0.07
N HIS A 217 11.45 29.70 -1.38
CA HIS A 217 10.84 30.54 -2.42
C HIS A 217 9.30 30.45 -2.40
N LEU A 218 8.74 29.23 -2.33
CA LEU A 218 7.29 29.04 -2.27
C LEU A 218 6.67 29.58 -0.98
N GLU A 219 7.41 29.57 0.14
CA GLU A 219 7.07 30.27 1.39
C GLU A 219 7.12 31.80 1.19
N SER A 220 8.13 32.33 0.50
CA SER A 220 8.30 33.79 0.28
C SER A 220 7.19 34.44 -0.56
N ILE A 221 6.55 33.69 -1.45
CA ILE A 221 5.39 34.12 -2.24
C ILE A 221 4.05 33.77 -1.56
N ASN A 222 4.06 33.31 -0.31
CA ASN A 222 2.89 32.83 0.44
C ASN A 222 2.09 31.71 -0.25
N PHE A 223 2.69 30.95 -1.18
CA PHE A 223 2.04 29.78 -1.75
C PHE A 223 2.10 28.61 -0.77
N VAL A 224 3.25 28.39 -0.12
CA VAL A 224 3.36 27.50 1.05
C VAL A 224 3.10 28.32 2.31
N THR A 225 2.12 27.89 3.11
CA THR A 225 1.65 28.62 4.30
C THR A 225 2.18 28.04 5.60
N ASP A 226 2.35 26.71 5.67
CA ASP A 226 2.80 26.01 6.87
C ASP A 226 3.67 24.79 6.52
N THR A 227 4.70 24.53 7.33
CA THR A 227 5.55 23.35 7.22
C THR A 227 5.13 22.28 8.23
N LEU A 228 4.86 21.04 7.80
CA LEU A 228 4.67 19.88 8.69
C LEU A 228 6.00 19.17 9.00
N SER A 229 6.83 18.98 7.97
CA SER A 229 8.19 18.45 8.09
C SER A 229 9.04 18.85 6.88
N LYS A 230 10.28 19.29 7.11
CA LYS A 230 11.23 19.73 6.07
C LYS A 230 12.58 19.06 6.32
N GLY A 231 13.17 18.48 5.28
CA GLY A 231 14.52 17.90 5.30
C GLY A 231 15.01 17.63 3.88
N ASP A 232 16.30 17.30 3.74
CA ASP A 232 17.10 17.43 2.49
C ASP A 232 16.44 16.96 1.19
N THR A 233 15.60 15.91 1.25
CA THR A 233 15.00 15.26 0.07
C THR A 233 13.49 15.14 0.12
N LYS A 234 12.84 15.54 1.23
CA LYS A 234 11.38 15.49 1.35
C LYS A 234 10.84 16.64 2.20
N PHE A 235 9.88 17.34 1.63
CA PHE A 235 9.05 18.33 2.29
C PHE A 235 7.61 17.82 2.40
N MET A 236 6.96 18.13 3.51
CA MET A 236 5.52 17.98 3.71
C MET A 236 5.01 19.28 4.33
N GLY A 237 4.03 19.93 3.71
CA GLY A 237 3.51 21.21 4.18
C GLY A 237 2.06 21.45 3.76
N VAL A 238 1.71 22.73 3.80
CA VAL A 238 0.40 23.27 3.45
C VAL A 238 0.61 24.36 2.41
N CYS A 239 -0.24 24.39 1.38
CA CYS A 239 -0.23 25.44 0.37
C CYS A 239 -1.64 25.98 0.11
N GLN A 240 -1.72 27.21 -0.39
CA GLN A 240 -2.97 27.85 -0.78
C GLN A 240 -2.71 28.64 -2.07
N LEU A 241 -3.65 28.59 -3.02
CA LEU A 241 -3.63 29.54 -4.12
C LEU A 241 -4.03 30.92 -3.58
N GLN A 242 -3.38 31.97 -4.06
CA GLN A 242 -3.78 33.33 -3.71
C GLN A 242 -5.12 33.66 -4.40
N GLN A 243 -6.02 34.30 -3.65
CA GLN A 243 -7.30 34.76 -4.16
C GLN A 243 -7.10 35.89 -5.19
N SER A 244 -7.83 35.84 -6.31
CA SER A 244 -8.01 37.00 -7.20
C SER A 244 -9.43 37.55 -7.11
N ASP A 245 -9.63 38.79 -7.56
CA ASP A 245 -10.95 39.43 -7.63
C ASP A 245 -11.91 38.76 -8.63
N GLU A 246 -11.41 37.82 -9.46
CA GLU A 246 -12.18 37.07 -10.46
C GLU A 246 -12.66 35.69 -9.96
N ASP A 247 -12.23 35.25 -8.76
CA ASP A 247 -12.54 33.93 -8.22
C ASP A 247 -13.86 33.91 -7.40
N ASP A 248 -14.83 33.10 -7.85
CA ASP A 248 -16.17 32.95 -7.22
C ASP A 248 -16.16 32.40 -5.77
N ALA A 249 -15.05 31.82 -5.31
CA ALA A 249 -14.93 31.19 -3.99
C ALA A 249 -13.50 31.24 -3.45
N GLU A 250 -13.35 31.25 -2.11
CA GLU A 250 -12.05 31.28 -1.45
C GLU A 250 -11.29 29.95 -1.63
N TYR A 251 -10.03 30.02 -2.07
CA TYR A 251 -9.17 28.83 -2.14
C TYR A 251 -8.87 28.27 -0.75
N LEU A 252 -8.91 26.95 -0.63
CA LEU A 252 -8.70 26.25 0.64
C LEU A 252 -7.23 25.85 0.81
N HIS A 253 -6.80 25.71 2.06
CA HIS A 253 -5.50 25.15 2.42
C HIS A 253 -5.41 23.68 2.02
N ARG A 254 -4.46 23.38 1.14
CA ARG A 254 -4.21 22.05 0.58
C ARG A 254 -2.94 21.45 1.13
N ARG A 255 -2.91 20.11 1.20
CA ARG A 255 -1.70 19.37 1.55
C ARG A 255 -0.76 19.28 0.34
N ILE A 256 0.50 19.61 0.55
CA ILE A 256 1.57 19.57 -0.46
C ILE A 256 2.73 18.70 0.04
N ASP A 257 3.20 17.79 -0.79
CA ASP A 257 4.38 16.95 -0.55
C ASP A 257 5.36 17.08 -1.72
N ILE A 258 6.59 17.54 -1.44
CA ILE A 258 7.66 17.71 -2.44
C ILE A 258 8.75 16.67 -2.17
N ARG A 259 9.14 15.93 -3.20
CA ARG A 259 10.16 14.88 -3.13
C ARG A 259 11.26 15.14 -4.14
N LEU A 260 12.43 15.55 -3.64
CA LEU A 260 13.66 15.63 -4.44
C LEU A 260 14.23 14.21 -4.61
N ILE A 261 14.42 13.80 -5.86
CA ILE A 261 15.00 12.50 -6.26
C ILE A 261 16.26 12.75 -7.11
N PRO A 262 17.28 11.88 -7.03
CA PRO A 262 18.42 11.92 -7.94
C PRO A 262 17.99 11.90 -9.40
N LYS A 263 18.51 12.81 -10.23
CA LYS A 263 18.07 13.01 -11.62
C LYS A 263 18.19 11.73 -12.47
N ASP A 264 19.27 10.97 -12.27
CA ASP A 264 19.56 9.67 -12.88
C ASP A 264 18.64 8.52 -12.40
N GLN A 265 17.82 8.77 -11.38
CA GLN A 265 16.86 7.81 -10.82
C GLN A 265 15.39 8.23 -11.05
N TYR A 266 15.17 9.23 -11.91
CA TYR A 266 13.86 9.82 -12.20
C TYR A 266 12.77 8.77 -12.48
N TYR A 267 13.05 7.75 -13.28
CA TYR A 267 12.05 6.75 -13.69
C TYR A 267 11.55 5.87 -12.52
N CYS A 268 12.43 5.51 -11.58
CA CYS A 268 12.02 4.83 -10.34
C CYS A 268 11.23 5.78 -9.42
N GLY A 269 11.66 7.05 -9.34
CA GLY A 269 11.02 8.08 -8.51
C GLY A 269 9.61 8.42 -8.99
N VAL A 270 9.44 8.66 -10.29
CA VAL A 270 8.15 9.00 -10.91
C VAL A 270 7.20 7.81 -10.90
N LEU A 271 7.70 6.58 -11.10
CA LEU A 271 6.88 5.38 -10.94
C LEU A 271 6.33 5.26 -9.50
N TYR A 272 7.20 5.42 -8.50
CA TYR A 272 6.81 5.42 -7.09
C TYR A 272 5.79 6.52 -6.79
N PHE A 273 6.07 7.78 -7.16
CA PHE A 273 5.23 8.90 -6.73
C PHE A 273 3.94 9.03 -7.57
N THR A 274 3.88 8.44 -8.77
CA THR A 274 2.63 8.25 -9.53
C THR A 274 1.66 7.33 -8.80
N GLY A 275 2.14 6.26 -8.16
CA GLY A 275 1.29 5.30 -7.44
C GLY A 275 0.24 4.60 -8.31
N SER A 276 -0.90 4.14 -7.77
CA SER A 276 -1.39 4.30 -6.38
C SER A 276 -0.57 3.54 -5.32
N ASP A 277 -0.90 3.72 -4.03
CA ASP A 277 -0.27 2.99 -2.92
C ASP A 277 -0.44 1.46 -3.07
N ILE A 278 -1.61 1.03 -3.52
CA ILE A 278 -1.93 -0.38 -3.81
C ILE A 278 -1.17 -0.87 -5.03
N PHE A 279 -1.12 -0.09 -6.12
CA PHE A 279 -0.34 -0.43 -7.32
C PHE A 279 1.14 -0.65 -6.95
N ASN A 280 1.74 0.27 -6.20
CA ASN A 280 3.13 0.18 -5.74
C ASN A 280 3.38 -1.07 -4.88
N LYS A 281 2.47 -1.39 -3.94
CA LYS A 281 2.58 -2.60 -3.10
C LYS A 281 2.53 -3.87 -3.95
N ASN A 282 1.59 -3.95 -4.89
CA ASN A 282 1.42 -5.10 -5.78
C ASN A 282 2.62 -5.27 -6.73
N MET A 283 3.08 -4.19 -7.36
CA MET A 283 4.22 -4.20 -8.29
C MET A 283 5.52 -4.57 -7.57
N ARG A 284 5.76 -4.06 -6.35
CA ARG A 284 6.93 -4.44 -5.53
C ARG A 284 6.86 -5.90 -5.05
N ALA A 285 5.67 -6.41 -4.72
CA ALA A 285 5.50 -7.83 -4.37
C ALA A 285 5.77 -8.76 -5.58
N HIS A 286 5.24 -8.41 -6.75
CA HIS A 286 5.50 -9.11 -8.02
C HIS A 286 6.97 -9.04 -8.42
N ALA A 287 7.65 -7.91 -8.20
CA ALA A 287 9.10 -7.78 -8.41
C ALA A 287 9.88 -8.81 -7.56
N VAL A 288 9.53 -8.98 -6.28
CA VAL A 288 10.16 -9.98 -5.39
C VAL A 288 9.90 -11.40 -5.87
N GLU A 289 8.68 -11.72 -6.33
CA GLU A 289 8.36 -13.02 -6.94
C GLU A 289 9.14 -13.29 -8.23
N LYS A 290 9.59 -12.24 -8.91
CA LYS A 290 10.44 -12.29 -10.12
C LYS A 290 11.93 -12.21 -9.82
N GLY A 291 12.35 -12.17 -8.55
CA GLY A 291 13.75 -12.10 -8.17
C GLY A 291 14.36 -10.69 -8.22
N PHE A 292 13.55 -9.65 -8.00
CA PHE A 292 13.99 -8.26 -7.94
C PHE A 292 13.48 -7.54 -6.68
N THR A 293 14.18 -6.50 -6.25
CA THR A 293 13.65 -5.51 -5.30
C THR A 293 13.54 -4.15 -5.99
N LEU A 294 12.45 -3.44 -5.71
CA LEU A 294 12.10 -2.16 -6.33
C LEU A 294 11.75 -1.13 -5.25
N ASN A 295 12.46 -0.02 -5.25
CA ASN A 295 12.16 1.16 -4.44
C ASN A 295 12.04 2.41 -5.33
N GLU A 296 11.92 3.60 -4.74
CA GLU A 296 11.84 4.87 -5.49
C GLU A 296 13.16 5.32 -6.15
N TYR A 297 14.26 4.59 -5.96
CA TYR A 297 15.59 4.93 -6.45
C TYR A 297 16.05 3.97 -7.55
N THR A 298 15.84 2.66 -7.35
CA THR A 298 16.44 1.60 -8.17
C THR A 298 15.57 0.35 -8.20
N ILE A 299 15.64 -0.39 -9.31
CA ILE A 299 15.37 -1.83 -9.35
C ILE A 299 16.71 -2.58 -9.29
N ARG A 300 16.78 -3.65 -8.48
CA ARG A 300 17.99 -4.47 -8.27
C ARG A 300 17.61 -5.95 -8.32
N PRO A 301 18.45 -6.83 -8.89
CA PRO A 301 18.25 -8.27 -8.81
C PRO A 301 18.46 -8.76 -7.36
N LEU A 302 17.77 -9.82 -6.98
CA LEU A 302 17.97 -10.53 -5.72
C LEU A 302 18.84 -11.76 -5.98
N GLY A 303 19.99 -11.83 -5.32
CA GLY A 303 20.85 -13.01 -5.35
C GLY A 303 20.22 -14.21 -4.65
N ILE A 304 20.86 -15.39 -4.76
CA ILE A 304 20.39 -16.64 -4.13
C ILE A 304 20.21 -16.54 -2.60
N THR A 305 20.85 -15.58 -1.95
CA THR A 305 20.77 -15.27 -0.52
C THR A 305 19.64 -14.29 -0.15
N GLY A 306 18.91 -13.77 -1.14
CA GLY A 306 17.94 -12.67 -0.96
C GLY A 306 18.58 -11.29 -0.80
N MET A 307 19.91 -11.16 -0.92
CA MET A 307 20.58 -9.85 -0.94
C MET A 307 20.37 -9.15 -2.28
N ALA A 308 20.15 -7.83 -2.23
CA ALA A 308 20.04 -7.00 -3.43
C ALA A 308 21.43 -6.79 -4.06
N GLY A 309 21.56 -7.11 -5.34
CA GLY A 309 22.74 -6.78 -6.15
C GLY A 309 22.76 -5.33 -6.62
N GLU A 310 23.56 -5.07 -7.64
CA GLU A 310 23.72 -3.72 -8.20
C GLU A 310 22.44 -3.18 -8.89
N PRO A 311 22.26 -1.85 -8.94
CA PRO A 311 21.19 -1.22 -9.71
C PRO A 311 21.23 -1.64 -11.18
N LEU A 312 20.06 -1.97 -11.73
CA LEU A 312 19.90 -2.14 -13.18
C LEU A 312 19.75 -0.77 -13.85
N LEU A 313 20.15 -0.69 -15.12
CA LEU A 313 19.94 0.50 -15.94
C LEU A 313 18.44 0.71 -16.18
N VAL A 314 17.96 1.94 -16.02
CA VAL A 314 16.56 2.32 -16.27
C VAL A 314 16.55 3.67 -16.97
N ASP A 315 16.17 3.67 -18.25
CA ASP A 315 16.02 4.86 -19.10
C ASP A 315 14.55 5.12 -19.48
N SER A 316 13.62 4.28 -18.99
CA SER A 316 12.19 4.56 -19.04
C SER A 316 11.41 3.94 -17.88
N GLU A 317 10.19 4.43 -17.62
CA GLU A 317 9.26 3.74 -16.70
C GLU A 317 8.96 2.31 -17.16
N ARG A 318 9.02 2.02 -18.47
CA ARG A 318 8.67 0.73 -19.07
C ARG A 318 9.72 -0.34 -18.78
N ASP A 319 11.00 0.01 -18.72
CA ASP A 319 12.09 -0.95 -18.45
C ASP A 319 11.85 -1.69 -17.12
N ILE A 320 11.36 -0.95 -16.11
CA ILE A 320 11.00 -1.50 -14.78
C ILE A 320 9.88 -2.55 -14.88
N PHE A 321 8.91 -2.36 -15.79
CA PHE A 321 7.87 -3.36 -16.06
C PHE A 321 8.44 -4.56 -16.84
N GLU A 322 9.34 -4.31 -17.79
CA GLU A 322 9.94 -5.37 -18.63
C GLU A 322 10.85 -6.30 -17.81
N TYR A 323 11.69 -5.76 -16.91
CA TYR A 323 12.51 -6.57 -15.98
C TYR A 323 11.67 -7.56 -15.16
N ILE A 324 10.54 -7.11 -14.61
CA ILE A 324 9.66 -7.94 -13.79
C ILE A 324 8.61 -8.68 -14.64
N GLN A 325 8.74 -8.70 -15.97
CA GLN A 325 7.85 -9.41 -16.91
C GLN A 325 6.37 -9.00 -16.74
N TYR A 326 6.12 -7.71 -16.53
CA TYR A 326 4.79 -7.13 -16.41
C TYR A 326 4.44 -6.37 -17.68
N LYS A 327 3.16 -6.42 -18.09
CA LYS A 327 2.70 -5.57 -19.19
C LYS A 327 2.71 -4.10 -18.72
N TYR A 328 3.32 -3.21 -19.49
CA TYR A 328 3.30 -1.78 -19.20
C TYR A 328 1.86 -1.26 -19.03
N ARG A 329 1.65 -0.43 -18.01
CA ARG A 329 0.36 0.20 -17.68
C ARG A 329 0.56 1.71 -17.64
N GLU A 330 -0.25 2.46 -18.37
CA GLU A 330 -0.23 3.92 -18.34
C GLU A 330 -0.58 4.46 -16.95
N PRO A 331 -0.08 5.65 -16.53
CA PRO A 331 -0.41 6.24 -15.23
C PRO A 331 -1.90 6.22 -14.88
N LYS A 332 -2.78 6.54 -15.85
CA LYS A 332 -4.24 6.49 -15.69
C LYS A 332 -4.79 5.11 -15.30
N ASP A 333 -4.15 4.04 -15.78
CA ASP A 333 -4.56 2.67 -15.51
C ASP A 333 -4.09 2.23 -14.12
N ARG A 334 -3.02 2.81 -13.57
CA ARG A 334 -2.44 2.53 -12.23
C ARG A 334 -3.24 3.13 -11.07
N SER A 335 -4.41 3.71 -11.34
CA SER A 335 -5.43 3.96 -10.32
C SER A 335 -6.03 2.61 -9.89
N ASP A 336 -5.20 1.83 -9.17
CA ASP A 336 -5.51 0.51 -8.68
C ASP A 336 -6.52 0.61 -7.55
N ILE A 337 -7.78 0.47 -7.99
CA ILE A 337 -8.72 -0.46 -7.38
C ILE A 337 -8.69 -1.82 -8.22
N ARG A 338 -8.12 -1.90 -9.46
CA ARG A 338 -7.83 -3.10 -10.36
C ARG A 338 -6.36 -2.88 -10.74
N ASP A 339 -5.47 -3.86 -10.83
CA ASP A 339 -5.58 -4.91 -11.86
C ASP A 339 -4.67 -6.12 -11.56
N THR A 340 -5.28 -7.27 -11.27
CA THR A 340 -4.64 -8.59 -11.26
C THR A 340 -5.37 -9.56 -12.19
N ARG A 341 -5.57 -9.17 -13.46
CA ARG A 341 -5.91 -10.18 -14.48
C ARG A 341 -4.74 -11.16 -14.69
N ARG A 342 -5.01 -12.43 -14.39
CA ARG A 342 -4.19 -13.65 -14.63
C ARG A 342 -2.99 -13.88 -13.70
N ALA A 343 -3.28 -14.49 -12.56
CA ALA A 343 -2.74 -15.82 -12.23
C ALA A 343 -3.79 -16.58 -11.38
N THR A 344 -4.27 -17.73 -11.85
CA THR A 344 -5.11 -18.63 -11.05
C THR A 344 -4.22 -19.40 -10.07
N MET A 345 -4.70 -19.68 -8.85
CA MET A 345 -3.87 -20.35 -7.82
C MET A 345 -3.38 -21.75 -8.21
N SER A 346 -3.91 -22.37 -9.26
CA SER A 346 -3.51 -23.69 -9.75
C SER A 346 -2.07 -23.80 -10.28
N ASP A 347 -1.39 -22.67 -10.53
CA ASP A 347 -0.06 -22.65 -11.17
C ASP A 347 1.13 -22.48 -10.19
N ARG A 348 0.91 -22.59 -8.87
CA ARG A 348 2.02 -22.62 -7.89
C ARG A 348 2.75 -23.97 -7.92
N LYS A 349 3.58 -24.18 -8.96
CA LYS A 349 4.52 -25.30 -8.99
C LYS A 349 5.42 -25.28 -7.76
N ALA A 350 5.48 -26.40 -7.05
CA ALA A 350 6.44 -26.58 -5.98
C ALA A 350 7.87 -26.55 -6.53
N VAL A 351 8.74 -25.81 -5.85
CA VAL A 351 10.18 -25.79 -6.17
C VAL A 351 10.89 -26.62 -5.11
N ILE A 352 11.09 -27.90 -5.41
CA ILE A 352 11.85 -28.82 -4.57
C ILE A 352 13.33 -28.39 -4.61
N LYS A 353 13.93 -28.24 -3.43
CA LYS A 353 15.31 -27.79 -3.23
C LYS A 353 16.23 -28.94 -2.87
N ASN A 354 15.76 -29.87 -2.05
CA ASN A 354 16.44 -31.11 -1.70
C ASN A 354 15.38 -32.14 -1.26
N ALA A 355 15.56 -33.40 -1.63
CA ALA A 355 14.67 -34.51 -1.24
C ALA A 355 15.43 -35.83 -1.32
N ASP A 356 15.17 -36.76 -0.40
CA ASP A 356 15.67 -38.14 -0.47
C ASP A 356 14.54 -39.20 -0.50
N MET A 357 13.28 -38.78 -0.29
CA MET A 357 12.08 -39.60 -0.37
C MET A 357 11.62 -39.86 -1.83
N SER A 358 10.76 -40.87 -2.02
CA SER A 358 10.24 -41.24 -3.35
C SER A 358 9.37 -40.15 -4.00
N GLU A 359 9.30 -40.12 -5.33
CA GLU A 359 8.53 -39.11 -6.09
C GLU A 359 7.05 -39.06 -5.66
N ASP A 360 6.41 -40.22 -5.46
CA ASP A 360 5.04 -40.29 -4.93
C ASP A 360 4.90 -39.58 -3.57
N MET A 361 5.87 -39.77 -2.66
CA MET A 361 5.87 -39.15 -1.34
C MET A 361 6.18 -37.64 -1.42
N GLN A 362 6.99 -37.21 -2.39
CA GLN A 362 7.22 -35.79 -2.68
C GLN A 362 5.95 -35.12 -3.18
N GLN A 363 5.21 -35.78 -4.09
CA GLN A 363 3.94 -35.28 -4.61
C GLN A 363 2.90 -35.18 -3.48
N ASP A 364 2.78 -36.21 -2.64
CA ASP A 364 1.93 -36.20 -1.44
C ASP A 364 2.31 -35.08 -0.45
N ALA A 365 3.60 -34.77 -0.29
CA ALA A 365 4.07 -33.68 0.56
C ALA A 365 3.67 -32.31 -0.01
N VAL A 366 3.79 -32.13 -1.33
CA VAL A 366 3.39 -30.93 -2.06
C VAL A 366 1.87 -30.72 -2.00
N GLU A 367 1.08 -31.77 -2.22
CA GLU A 367 -0.38 -31.71 -2.14
C GLU A 367 -0.88 -31.42 -0.72
N CYS A 368 -0.35 -32.14 0.28
CA CYS A 368 -0.68 -31.92 1.68
C CYS A 368 -0.34 -30.48 2.12
N ALA A 369 0.83 -29.97 1.74
CA ALA A 369 1.23 -28.60 2.04
C ALA A 369 0.40 -27.55 1.28
N THR A 370 -0.04 -27.84 0.06
CA THR A 370 -0.95 -26.97 -0.71
C THR A 370 -2.29 -26.85 0.01
N GLN A 371 -2.90 -27.98 0.39
CA GLN A 371 -4.15 -28.01 1.18
C GLN A 371 -3.98 -27.31 2.54
N ALA A 372 -2.82 -27.47 3.18
CA ALA A 372 -2.50 -26.79 4.44
C ALA A 372 -2.46 -25.26 4.27
N LEU A 373 -1.84 -24.77 3.21
CA LEU A 373 -1.72 -23.35 2.87
C LEU A 373 -3.04 -22.70 2.42
N GLU A 374 -3.95 -23.47 1.82
CA GLU A 374 -5.30 -23.01 1.49
C GLU A 374 -6.17 -22.85 2.76
N LYS A 375 -5.97 -23.73 3.74
CA LYS A 375 -6.82 -23.83 4.94
C LYS A 375 -6.34 -22.99 6.12
N TYR A 376 -5.04 -22.81 6.28
CA TYR A 376 -4.42 -22.18 7.45
C TYR A 376 -3.54 -20.98 7.06
N ASN A 377 -3.56 -19.93 7.89
CA ASN A 377 -2.82 -18.67 7.65
C ASN A 377 -1.70 -18.41 8.67
N ILE A 378 -1.43 -19.39 9.54
CA ILE A 378 -0.40 -19.33 10.59
C ILE A 378 0.56 -20.49 10.35
N GLU A 379 1.86 -20.20 10.24
CA GLU A 379 2.91 -21.16 9.88
C GLU A 379 2.94 -22.38 10.83
N LYS A 380 2.72 -22.15 12.13
CA LYS A 380 2.56 -23.19 13.15
C LYS A 380 1.39 -24.16 12.85
N ASP A 381 0.26 -23.64 12.40
CA ASP A 381 -0.94 -24.45 12.13
C ASP A 381 -0.78 -25.24 10.83
N ILE A 382 -0.14 -24.65 9.81
CA ILE A 382 0.25 -25.30 8.56
C ILE A 382 1.20 -26.47 8.87
N ALA A 383 2.27 -26.22 9.63
CA ALA A 383 3.23 -27.24 10.05
C ALA A 383 2.58 -28.38 10.85
N ALA A 384 1.70 -28.04 11.81
CA ALA A 384 0.98 -29.02 12.61
C ALA A 384 0.02 -29.88 11.77
N TYR A 385 -0.63 -29.30 10.75
CA TYR A 385 -1.49 -30.03 9.83
C TYR A 385 -0.70 -31.00 8.93
N ILE A 386 0.36 -30.53 8.27
CA ILE A 386 1.20 -31.36 7.40
C ILE A 386 1.79 -32.53 8.19
N LYS A 387 2.36 -32.24 9.37
CA LYS A 387 2.86 -33.26 10.30
C LYS A 387 1.80 -34.33 10.60
N LYS A 388 0.59 -33.90 10.95
CA LYS A 388 -0.49 -34.79 11.38
C LYS A 388 -0.98 -35.72 10.27
N GLU A 389 -1.13 -35.23 9.04
CA GLU A 389 -1.52 -36.09 7.91
C GLU A 389 -0.38 -37.02 7.49
N PHE A 390 0.89 -36.59 7.59
CA PHE A 390 2.04 -37.47 7.34
C PHE A 390 2.23 -38.57 8.41
N ASP A 391 2.12 -38.25 9.70
CA ASP A 391 2.09 -39.25 10.79
C ASP A 391 0.99 -40.30 10.57
N LYS A 392 -0.15 -39.88 10.01
CA LYS A 392 -1.30 -40.74 9.72
C LYS A 392 -1.12 -41.58 8.45
N LYS A 393 -0.42 -41.08 7.42
CA LYS A 393 -0.24 -41.76 6.12
C LYS A 393 1.00 -42.66 6.08
N TYR A 394 2.10 -42.28 6.74
CA TYR A 394 3.40 -42.97 6.66
C TYR A 394 3.95 -43.43 8.03
N ASN A 395 3.04 -43.58 9.01
CA ASN A 395 3.32 -43.84 10.42
C ASN A 395 3.98 -42.65 11.17
N PRO A 396 3.85 -42.58 12.51
CA PRO A 396 4.33 -41.43 13.28
C PRO A 396 5.84 -41.20 13.28
N THR A 397 6.21 -40.05 13.87
CA THR A 397 7.55 -39.41 14.02
C THR A 397 7.96 -38.46 12.89
N TRP A 398 6.99 -37.90 12.18
CA TRP A 398 7.23 -36.76 11.28
C TRP A 398 7.39 -35.45 12.03
N HIS A 399 8.19 -34.57 11.45
CA HIS A 399 8.46 -33.21 11.88
C HIS A 399 8.32 -32.28 10.67
N CYS A 400 7.60 -31.18 10.85
CA CYS A 400 7.40 -30.17 9.80
C CYS A 400 7.82 -28.80 10.33
N ILE A 401 8.63 -28.08 9.56
CA ILE A 401 8.96 -26.67 9.76
C ILE A 401 8.41 -25.91 8.56
N VAL A 402 7.65 -24.85 8.84
CA VAL A 402 7.07 -23.97 7.83
C VAL A 402 7.48 -22.55 8.18
N GLY A 403 7.95 -21.80 7.19
CA GLY A 403 8.38 -20.42 7.40
C GLY A 403 8.90 -19.78 6.12
N ARG A 404 8.98 -18.45 6.11
CA ARG A 404 9.53 -17.71 4.96
C ARG A 404 11.05 -17.67 4.95
N ASN A 405 11.67 -17.60 6.13
CA ASN A 405 13.11 -17.57 6.34
C ASN A 405 13.47 -18.44 7.54
N PHE A 406 14.20 -19.54 7.32
CA PHE A 406 14.83 -20.32 8.38
C PHE A 406 16.08 -21.04 7.84
N GLY A 407 17.06 -21.25 8.71
CA GLY A 407 18.13 -22.22 8.51
C GLY A 407 17.83 -23.49 9.30
N SER A 408 18.25 -24.64 8.80
CA SER A 408 17.98 -25.94 9.44
C SER A 408 19.12 -26.92 9.17
N TYR A 409 19.56 -27.61 10.21
CA TYR A 409 20.51 -28.72 10.15
C TYR A 409 19.96 -29.81 11.06
N VAL A 410 19.40 -30.87 10.47
CA VAL A 410 18.59 -31.87 11.19
C VAL A 410 19.02 -33.29 10.83
N THR A 411 19.21 -34.11 11.86
CA THR A 411 19.30 -35.56 11.69
C THR A 411 17.90 -36.11 11.38
N HIS A 412 17.82 -37.05 10.44
CA HIS A 412 16.56 -37.62 9.94
C HIS A 412 16.77 -39.06 9.49
N GLU A 413 15.69 -39.82 9.42
CA GLU A 413 15.67 -41.14 8.78
C GLU A 413 15.93 -41.00 7.27
N THR A 414 16.76 -41.87 6.69
CA THR A 414 16.97 -41.91 5.24
C THR A 414 15.67 -42.20 4.49
N LYS A 415 15.50 -41.60 3.31
CA LYS A 415 14.33 -41.67 2.42
C LYS A 415 13.06 -41.01 2.95
N HIS A 416 13.18 -40.14 3.95
CA HIS A 416 12.05 -39.48 4.60
C HIS A 416 12.30 -37.99 4.83
N PHE A 417 12.97 -37.31 3.89
CA PHE A 417 13.28 -35.88 3.94
C PHE A 417 12.89 -35.17 2.64
N ILE A 418 12.24 -34.01 2.76
CA ILE A 418 11.99 -33.06 1.67
C ILE A 418 12.07 -31.62 2.16
N TYR A 419 12.71 -30.77 1.36
CA TYR A 419 12.76 -29.33 1.49
C TYR A 419 12.32 -28.66 0.19
N PHE A 420 11.25 -27.87 0.22
CA PHE A 420 10.65 -27.27 -0.96
C PHE A 420 9.97 -25.93 -0.68
N TYR A 421 9.70 -25.18 -1.73
CA TYR A 421 8.96 -23.91 -1.68
C TYR A 421 7.60 -24.02 -2.38
N LEU A 422 6.56 -23.48 -1.73
CA LEU A 422 5.26 -23.19 -2.34
C LEU A 422 5.04 -21.67 -2.34
N GLY A 423 5.41 -21.03 -3.46
CA GLY A 423 5.51 -19.57 -3.54
C GLY A 423 6.59 -19.03 -2.59
N GLN A 424 6.21 -18.14 -1.67
CA GLN A 424 7.14 -17.53 -0.70
C GLN A 424 7.28 -18.32 0.63
N VAL A 425 6.65 -19.49 0.76
CA VAL A 425 6.70 -20.31 1.97
C VAL A 425 7.61 -21.50 1.74
N ALA A 426 8.66 -21.63 2.56
CA ALA A 426 9.50 -22.81 2.61
C ALA A 426 8.90 -23.84 3.57
N ILE A 427 8.90 -25.11 3.15
CA ILE A 427 8.44 -26.26 3.92
C ILE A 427 9.61 -27.25 3.99
N LEU A 428 9.99 -27.60 5.22
CA LEU A 428 10.90 -28.68 5.52
C LEU A 428 10.10 -29.77 6.25
N LEU A 429 10.00 -30.94 5.65
CA LEU A 429 9.28 -32.08 6.19
C LEU A 429 10.24 -33.27 6.26
N PHE A 430 10.43 -33.80 7.45
CA PHE A 430 11.36 -34.90 7.69
C PHE A 430 10.86 -35.85 8.78
N LYS A 431 11.30 -37.10 8.74
CA LYS A 431 11.02 -38.08 9.80
C LYS A 431 12.26 -38.32 10.67
N SER A 432 12.05 -38.50 11.98
CA SER A 432 13.14 -38.75 12.93
C SER A 432 12.62 -39.61 14.09
N GLY A 433 13.00 -40.88 14.14
CA GLY A 433 12.71 -41.83 15.24
C GLY A 433 13.75 -42.93 15.33
#